data_AF-A0A645D1T0-F1
#
_entry.id   AF-A0A645D1T0-F1
#
_cell.length_a   1.000
_cell.length_b   1.000
_cell.length_c   1.000
_cell.angle_alpha   90.00
_cell.angle_beta   90.00
_cell.angle_gamma   90.00
#
_symmetry.space_group_name_H-M   'P 1'
#
loop_
_entity.id
_entity.type
_entity.pdbx_description
1 polymer ?
#
loop_
_entity_poly.entity_id
_entity_poly.type
_entity_poly.pdbx_seq_one_letter_code
_entity_poly.pdbx_strand_id
1 'polypeptide(L)'
;MAIKESQGGVSWDNWPVELRSRNPETLAAFTKANPEAIEKHKVRQFFFFDQWAKVQEYAHSKNIQIVGDIPIFIAYDSADAWSHPELFYLDESGKPTVVAGVPPDYFSPTGQLWGNPLYRWEAHKKEGYAWWIKRFKAVLKMVDIVRLDHFRGFAGYWEIPAGNPTAEFGAG
;
A
#
# COMPACT_ATOMS: atom_id res chain seq x y z
N MET A 1 2.19 -5.97 11.05
CA MET A 1 1.14 -6.15 12.08
C MET A 1 1.69 -6.45 13.47
N ALA A 2 2.45 -7.53 13.68
CA ALA A 2 3.01 -7.83 15.02
C ALA A 2 3.85 -6.68 15.61
N ILE A 3 4.73 -6.06 14.81
CA ILE A 3 5.48 -4.86 15.24
C ILE A 3 4.51 -3.72 15.59
N LYS A 4 3.54 -3.44 14.73
CA LYS A 4 2.53 -2.39 14.99
C LYS A 4 1.82 -2.57 16.33
N GLU A 5 1.39 -3.79 16.64
CA GLU A 5 0.75 -4.13 17.91
C GLU A 5 1.70 -3.93 19.10
N SER A 6 2.97 -4.33 18.98
CA SER A 6 3.96 -4.12 20.05
C SER A 6 4.34 -2.65 20.26
N GLN A 7 4.15 -1.81 19.25
CA GLN A 7 4.37 -0.35 19.31
C GLN A 7 3.09 0.43 19.64
N GLY A 8 2.05 -0.22 20.19
CA GLY A 8 0.82 0.48 20.60
C GLY A 8 -0.07 0.95 19.45
N GLY A 9 0.08 0.38 18.27
CA GLY A 9 -0.75 0.69 17.09
C GLY A 9 -0.29 1.87 16.26
N VAL A 10 0.80 2.54 16.65
CA VAL A 10 1.32 3.72 15.94
C VAL A 10 1.83 3.38 14.54
N SER A 11 1.77 4.37 13.64
CA SER A 11 2.28 4.26 12.28
C SER A 11 3.79 4.01 12.26
N TRP A 12 4.26 3.29 11.24
CA TRP A 12 5.62 2.74 11.18
C TRP A 12 6.74 3.79 11.20
N ASP A 13 6.43 5.02 10.82
CA ASP A 13 7.34 6.17 10.88
C ASP A 13 7.69 6.61 12.30
N ASN A 14 6.84 6.23 13.28
CA ASN A 14 7.03 6.49 14.70
C ASN A 14 7.62 5.31 15.47
N TRP A 15 7.99 4.23 14.77
CA TRP A 15 8.69 3.10 15.39
C TRP A 15 10.16 3.49 15.70
N PRO A 16 10.82 2.77 16.62
CA PRO A 16 12.27 2.83 16.78
C PRO A 16 12.99 2.74 15.43
N VAL A 17 14.06 3.52 15.28
CA VAL A 17 14.75 3.72 13.99
C VAL A 17 15.16 2.39 13.37
N GLU A 18 15.60 1.42 14.16
CA GLU A 18 16.07 0.11 13.74
C GLU A 18 14.93 -0.76 13.17
N LEU A 19 13.71 -0.61 13.71
CA LEU A 19 12.52 -1.27 13.18
C LEU A 19 12.00 -0.54 11.92
N ARG A 20 11.99 0.79 11.97
CA ARG A 20 11.55 1.66 10.85
C ARG A 20 12.42 1.44 9.61
N SER A 21 13.74 1.46 9.79
CA SER A 21 14.75 1.23 8.74
C SER A 21 14.96 -0.24 8.38
N ARG A 22 14.23 -1.16 9.03
CA ARG A 22 14.28 -2.60 8.75
C ARG A 22 15.68 -3.20 8.93
N ASN A 23 16.39 -2.78 9.98
CA ASN A 23 17.67 -3.36 10.33
C ASN A 23 17.54 -4.90 10.45
N PRO A 24 18.32 -5.69 9.69
CA PRO A 24 18.15 -7.14 9.61
C PRO A 24 18.29 -7.86 10.96
N GLU A 25 19.24 -7.44 11.80
CA GLU A 25 19.47 -8.05 13.11
C GLU A 25 18.30 -7.79 14.05
N THR A 26 17.78 -6.56 14.04
CA THR A 26 16.62 -6.15 14.84
C THR A 26 15.37 -6.91 14.41
N LEU A 27 15.14 -7.08 13.10
CA LEU A 27 14.00 -7.86 12.60
C LEU A 27 14.12 -9.35 12.93
N ALA A 28 15.34 -9.91 12.86
CA ALA A 28 15.60 -11.29 13.24
C ALA A 28 15.36 -11.52 14.75
N ALA A 29 15.87 -10.62 15.59
CA ALA A 29 15.66 -10.65 17.03
C ALA A 29 14.17 -10.52 17.38
N PHE A 30 13.47 -9.56 16.75
CA PHE A 30 12.03 -9.38 16.93
C PHE A 30 11.25 -10.65 16.53
N THR A 31 11.61 -11.25 15.40
CA THR A 31 10.94 -12.46 14.88
C THR A 31 11.13 -13.63 15.84
N LYS A 32 12.36 -13.83 16.35
CA LYS A 32 12.67 -14.88 17.33
C LYS A 32 11.95 -14.68 18.66
N ALA A 33 11.79 -13.42 19.09
CA ALA A 33 11.13 -13.09 20.35
C ALA A 33 9.60 -13.11 20.28
N ASN A 34 9.01 -12.96 19.10
CA ASN A 34 7.56 -12.82 18.92
C ASN A 34 6.92 -13.86 17.96
N PRO A 35 7.27 -15.16 18.05
CA PRO A 35 6.78 -16.16 17.10
C PRO A 35 5.26 -16.29 17.15
N GLU A 36 4.65 -16.31 18.33
CA GLU A 36 3.20 -16.45 18.49
C GLU A 36 2.42 -15.26 17.92
N ALA A 37 2.90 -14.03 18.16
CA ALA A 37 2.25 -12.83 17.62
C ALA A 37 2.31 -12.80 16.09
N ILE A 38 3.43 -13.21 15.49
CA ILE A 38 3.58 -13.33 14.04
C ILE A 38 2.68 -14.44 13.50
N GLU A 39 2.67 -15.60 14.15
CA GLU A 39 1.89 -16.76 13.73
C GLU A 39 0.39 -16.47 13.78
N LYS A 40 -0.08 -15.74 14.79
CA LYS A 40 -1.48 -15.28 14.88
C LYS A 40 -1.92 -14.51 13.63
N HIS A 41 -1.07 -13.62 13.10
CA HIS A 41 -1.39 -12.89 11.86
C HIS A 41 -1.34 -13.80 10.63
N LYS A 42 -0.38 -14.73 10.56
CA LYS A 42 -0.31 -15.72 9.47
C LYS A 42 -1.55 -16.61 9.44
N VAL A 43 -1.98 -17.12 10.59
CA VAL A 43 -3.17 -17.96 10.73
C VAL A 43 -4.44 -17.21 10.30
N ARG A 44 -4.57 -15.93 10.67
CA ARG A 44 -5.67 -15.08 10.18
C ARG A 44 -5.68 -14.96 8.65
N GLN A 45 -4.52 -14.74 8.03
CA GLN A 45 -4.40 -14.70 6.57
C GLN A 45 -4.73 -16.06 5.96
N PHE A 46 -4.24 -17.16 6.53
CA PHE A 46 -4.55 -18.53 6.09
C PHE A 46 -6.06 -18.77 6.05
N PHE A 47 -6.78 -18.49 7.14
CA PHE A 47 -8.22 -18.68 7.17
C PHE A 47 -8.96 -17.77 6.19
N PHE A 48 -8.53 -16.51 6.04
CA PHE A 48 -9.11 -15.61 5.05
C PHE A 48 -8.99 -16.19 3.63
N PHE A 49 -7.79 -16.60 3.21
CA PHE A 49 -7.57 -17.13 1.87
C PHE A 49 -8.24 -18.49 1.65
N ASP A 50 -8.27 -19.37 2.65
CA ASP A 50 -8.97 -20.66 2.57
C ASP A 50 -10.49 -20.46 2.38
N GLN A 51 -11.09 -19.56 3.16
CA GLN A 51 -12.51 -19.27 3.05
C GLN A 51 -12.84 -18.54 1.74
N TRP A 52 -12.00 -17.59 1.33
CA TRP A 52 -12.19 -16.87 0.07
C TRP A 52 -12.10 -17.80 -1.14
N ALA A 53 -11.17 -18.75 -1.16
CA ALA A 53 -11.04 -19.73 -2.22
C ALA A 53 -12.32 -20.56 -2.38
N LYS A 54 -12.96 -20.97 -1.27
CA LYS A 54 -14.26 -21.68 -1.29
C LYS A 54 -15.39 -20.83 -1.87
N VAL A 55 -15.41 -19.53 -1.57
CA VAL A 55 -16.38 -18.59 -2.16
C VAL A 55 -16.15 -18.46 -3.66
N GLN A 56 -14.90 -18.31 -4.09
CA GLN A 56 -14.54 -18.20 -5.51
C GLN A 56 -14.90 -19.48 -6.27
N GLU A 57 -14.56 -20.66 -5.74
CA GLU A 57 -14.91 -21.95 -6.33
C GLU A 57 -16.43 -22.11 -6.47
N TYR A 58 -17.19 -21.71 -5.44
CA TYR A 58 -18.65 -21.74 -5.51
C TYR A 58 -19.19 -20.79 -6.57
N ALA A 59 -18.67 -19.56 -6.68
CA ALA A 59 -19.06 -18.62 -7.72
C ALA A 59 -18.78 -19.18 -9.12
N HIS A 60 -17.59 -19.76 -9.33
CA HIS A 60 -17.22 -20.41 -10.59
C HIS A 60 -18.12 -21.60 -10.93
N SER A 61 -18.54 -22.39 -9.93
CA SER A 61 -19.52 -23.48 -10.12
C SER A 61 -20.88 -23.00 -10.63
N LYS A 62 -21.17 -21.70 -10.48
CA LYS A 62 -22.37 -21.02 -10.97
C LYS A 62 -22.12 -20.18 -12.22
N ASN A 63 -20.94 -20.29 -12.84
CA ASN A 63 -20.49 -19.46 -13.96
C ASN A 63 -20.50 -17.94 -13.62
N ILE A 64 -20.22 -17.59 -12.36
CA ILE A 64 -20.13 -16.21 -11.89
C ILE A 64 -18.66 -15.82 -11.82
N GLN A 65 -18.28 -14.72 -12.46
CA GLN A 65 -16.95 -14.11 -12.33
C GLN A 65 -16.95 -13.04 -11.23
N ILE A 66 -15.83 -12.91 -10.53
CA ILE A 66 -15.63 -11.94 -9.46
C ILE A 66 -14.80 -10.77 -9.98
N VAL A 67 -15.36 -9.56 -9.84
CA VAL A 67 -14.66 -8.30 -10.13
C VAL A 67 -14.08 -7.75 -8.82
N GLY A 68 -12.76 -7.73 -8.71
CA GLY A 68 -12.03 -7.07 -7.64
C GLY A 68 -11.69 -5.62 -7.95
N ASP A 69 -11.02 -4.98 -7.01
CA ASP A 69 -10.66 -3.57 -7.07
C ASP A 69 -9.25 -3.36 -6.50
N ILE A 70 -8.45 -2.58 -7.22
CA ILE A 70 -7.13 -2.13 -6.77
C ILE A 70 -7.15 -0.60 -6.76
N PRO A 71 -7.09 0.02 -5.56
CA PRO A 71 -6.75 1.43 -5.41
C PRO A 71 -5.40 1.72 -6.08
N ILE A 72 -5.27 2.75 -6.93
CA ILE A 72 -3.97 3.03 -7.55
C ILE A 72 -2.90 3.25 -6.48
N PHE A 73 -3.16 4.09 -5.47
CA PHE A 73 -2.21 4.38 -4.40
C PHE A 73 -2.41 3.47 -3.19
N ILE A 74 -1.32 3.22 -2.46
CA ILE A 74 -1.34 2.53 -1.17
C ILE A 74 -1.53 3.53 -0.02
N ALA A 75 -1.94 3.05 1.15
CA ALA A 75 -1.87 3.87 2.36
C ALA A 75 -0.41 4.08 2.79
N TYR A 76 -0.10 5.25 3.36
CA TYR A 76 1.22 5.55 3.91
C TYR A 76 1.60 4.56 5.04
N ASP A 77 0.70 4.37 6.01
CA ASP A 77 0.89 3.44 7.12
C ASP A 77 0.54 2.01 6.69
N SER A 78 1.37 1.45 5.81
CA SER A 78 1.20 0.12 5.24
C SER A 78 2.49 -0.68 5.25
N ALA A 79 2.36 -2.01 5.17
CA ALA A 79 3.51 -2.88 5.02
C ALA A 79 4.25 -2.62 3.69
N ASP A 80 3.55 -2.21 2.64
CA ASP A 80 4.13 -1.91 1.33
C ASP A 80 5.07 -0.71 1.40
N ALA A 81 4.60 0.43 1.93
CA ALA A 81 5.41 1.64 2.10
C ALA A 81 6.59 1.42 3.04
N TRP A 82 6.38 0.67 4.14
CA TRP A 82 7.45 0.35 5.09
C TRP A 82 8.51 -0.57 4.49
N SER A 83 8.11 -1.58 3.69
CA SER A 83 9.04 -2.61 3.21
C SER A 83 9.76 -2.28 1.90
N HIS A 84 9.25 -1.32 1.13
CA HIS A 84 9.83 -0.86 -0.12
C HIS A 84 9.86 0.68 -0.18
N PRO A 85 10.47 1.37 0.80
CA PRO A 85 10.46 2.84 0.86
C PRO A 85 11.07 3.50 -0.39
N GLU A 86 12.00 2.81 -1.06
CA GLU A 86 12.65 3.24 -2.30
C GLU A 86 11.69 3.41 -3.50
N LEU A 87 10.52 2.78 -3.43
CA LEU A 87 9.49 2.84 -4.47
C LEU A 87 8.56 4.05 -4.35
N PHE A 88 8.75 4.88 -3.32
CA PHE A 88 7.87 6.00 -2.97
C PHE A 88 8.66 7.29 -2.70
N TYR A 89 8.03 8.44 -2.89
CA TYR A 89 8.60 9.74 -2.56
C TYR A 89 8.60 9.98 -1.04
N LEU A 90 9.54 9.31 -0.36
CA LEU A 90 9.80 9.46 1.08
C LEU A 90 11.17 10.13 1.31
N ASP A 91 11.29 10.86 2.42
CA ASP A 91 12.56 11.39 2.95
C ASP A 91 13.31 10.35 3.80
N GLU A 92 14.48 10.73 4.33
CA GLU A 92 15.33 9.85 5.17
C GLU A 92 14.65 9.43 6.49
N SER A 93 13.68 10.21 6.96
CA SER A 93 12.87 9.88 8.14
C SER A 93 11.69 8.98 7.81
N GLY A 94 11.48 8.69 6.52
CA GLY A 94 10.37 7.88 6.01
C GLY A 94 9.09 8.66 5.79
N LYS A 95 9.09 10.00 5.84
CA LYS A 95 7.90 10.84 5.64
C LYS A 95 7.68 11.15 4.16
N PRO A 96 6.43 11.24 3.67
CA PRO A 96 6.18 11.64 2.29
C PRO A 96 6.68 13.06 2.01
N THR A 97 7.41 13.27 0.93
CA THR A 97 7.78 14.62 0.46
C THR A 97 6.67 15.23 -0.40
N VAL A 98 5.91 14.37 -1.08
CA VAL A 98 4.73 14.70 -1.87
C VAL A 98 3.64 13.65 -1.64
N VAL A 99 2.38 14.05 -1.81
CA VAL A 99 1.22 13.21 -1.58
C VAL A 99 0.21 13.31 -2.72
N ALA A 100 -0.60 12.26 -2.83
CA ALA A 100 -1.62 12.16 -3.86
C ALA A 100 -2.85 13.02 -3.56
N GLY A 101 -3.52 13.41 -4.64
CA GLY A 101 -4.83 14.04 -4.63
C GLY A 101 -5.38 14.23 -6.03
N VAL A 102 -6.34 15.13 -6.16
CA VAL A 102 -6.82 15.65 -7.44
C VAL A 102 -6.91 17.18 -7.38
N PRO A 103 -6.65 17.87 -8.51
CA PRO A 103 -6.68 19.33 -8.55
C PRO A 103 -8.08 19.89 -8.28
N PRO A 104 -8.19 21.19 -7.99
CA PRO A 104 -9.44 21.91 -8.10
C PRO A 104 -10.12 21.70 -9.44
N ASP A 105 -11.44 21.60 -9.41
CA ASP A 105 -12.28 21.58 -10.59
C ASP A 105 -13.61 22.32 -10.32
N TYR A 106 -14.50 22.32 -11.30
CA TYR A 106 -15.82 22.94 -11.18
C TYR A 106 -16.67 22.34 -10.03
N PHE A 107 -16.41 21.09 -9.61
CA PHE A 107 -17.13 20.41 -8.53
C PHE A 107 -16.47 20.61 -7.16
N SER A 108 -15.16 20.80 -7.10
CA SER A 108 -14.40 21.03 -5.86
C SER A 108 -13.41 22.19 -6.02
N PRO A 109 -13.66 23.37 -5.39
CA PRO A 109 -12.79 24.53 -5.53
C PRO A 109 -11.40 24.35 -4.92
N THR A 110 -11.22 23.40 -3.98
CA THR A 110 -9.93 23.13 -3.32
C THR A 110 -9.32 21.79 -3.75
N GLY A 111 -9.93 21.12 -4.73
CA GLY A 111 -9.56 19.75 -5.12
C GLY A 111 -9.81 18.75 -3.99
N GLN A 112 -9.05 17.66 -3.97
CA GLN A 112 -9.10 16.68 -2.88
C GLN A 112 -7.70 16.25 -2.51
N LEU A 113 -7.34 16.39 -1.24
CA LEU A 113 -6.08 15.93 -0.68
C LEU A 113 -6.29 14.53 -0.08
N TRP A 114 -5.71 13.50 -0.69
CA TRP A 114 -5.88 12.12 -0.22
C TRP A 114 -4.78 11.68 0.76
N GLY A 115 -3.58 12.25 0.63
CA GLY A 115 -2.49 12.02 1.58
C GLY A 115 -1.70 10.72 1.36
N ASN A 116 -2.02 9.92 0.33
CA ASN A 116 -1.25 8.73 -0.02
C ASN A 116 0.16 9.11 -0.50
N PRO A 117 1.20 8.30 -0.21
CA PRO A 117 2.51 8.51 -0.81
C PRO A 117 2.46 8.25 -2.31
N LEU A 118 3.19 9.06 -3.08
CA LEU A 118 3.30 8.90 -4.52
C LEU A 118 4.46 7.96 -4.90
N TYR A 119 4.28 7.27 -6.02
CA TYR A 119 5.26 6.33 -6.57
C TYR A 119 6.44 7.06 -7.19
N ARG A 120 7.67 6.61 -6.90
CA ARG A 120 8.85 6.96 -7.70
C ARG A 120 8.84 6.10 -8.98
N TRP A 121 8.03 6.46 -9.97
CA TRP A 121 7.83 5.65 -11.18
C TRP A 121 9.12 5.24 -11.90
N GLU A 122 10.15 6.07 -11.87
CA GLU A 122 11.48 5.73 -12.40
C GLU A 122 12.15 4.57 -11.63
N ALA A 123 11.95 4.45 -10.31
CA ALA A 123 12.42 3.31 -9.53
C ALA A 123 11.66 2.03 -9.93
N HIS A 124 10.33 2.11 -10.03
CA HIS A 124 9.49 1.00 -10.53
C HIS A 124 9.94 0.55 -11.93
N LYS A 125 10.19 1.50 -12.83
CA LYS A 125 10.65 1.20 -14.20
C LYS A 125 12.00 0.49 -14.21
N LYS A 126 12.94 0.89 -13.35
CA LYS A 126 14.27 0.25 -13.23
C LYS A 126 14.18 -1.20 -12.77
N GLU A 127 13.22 -1.55 -11.90
CA GLU A 127 12.97 -2.94 -11.49
C GLU A 127 12.03 -3.71 -12.44
N GLY A 128 11.67 -3.14 -13.60
CA GLY A 128 10.74 -3.76 -14.54
C GLY A 128 9.32 -3.88 -13.99
N TYR A 129 8.91 -2.94 -13.14
CA TYR A 129 7.61 -2.89 -12.47
C TYR A 129 7.31 -4.12 -11.60
N ALA A 130 8.35 -4.74 -11.03
CA ALA A 130 8.26 -5.98 -10.27
C ALA A 130 7.24 -5.90 -9.12
N TRP A 131 7.22 -4.80 -8.36
CA TRP A 131 6.26 -4.60 -7.27
C TRP A 131 4.81 -4.61 -7.78
N TRP A 132 4.52 -3.86 -8.85
CA TRP A 132 3.19 -3.82 -9.47
C TRP A 132 2.77 -5.18 -10.04
N ILE A 133 3.67 -5.89 -10.74
CA ILE A 133 3.38 -7.23 -11.26
C ILE A 133 3.04 -8.19 -10.11
N LYS A 134 3.79 -8.13 -9.00
CA LYS A 134 3.51 -8.94 -7.80
C LYS A 134 2.15 -8.60 -7.18
N ARG A 135 1.80 -7.31 -7.12
CA ARG A 135 0.49 -6.83 -6.65
C ARG A 135 -0.66 -7.40 -7.49
N PHE A 136 -0.58 -7.30 -8.82
CA PHE A 136 -1.58 -7.89 -9.72
C PHE A 136 -1.66 -9.41 -9.59
N LYS A 137 -0.53 -10.11 -9.55
CA LYS A 137 -0.50 -11.57 -9.34
C LYS A 137 -1.14 -11.99 -8.03
N ALA A 138 -0.98 -11.21 -6.96
CA ALA A 138 -1.60 -11.50 -5.68
C ALA A 138 -3.12 -11.30 -5.73
N VAL A 139 -3.60 -10.21 -6.35
CA VAL A 139 -5.03 -9.92 -6.46
C VAL A 139 -5.74 -10.90 -7.40
N LEU A 140 -5.14 -11.24 -8.54
CA LEU A 140 -5.69 -12.20 -9.51
C LEU A 140 -5.76 -13.65 -8.97
N LYS A 141 -5.16 -13.95 -7.82
CA LYS A 141 -5.43 -15.22 -7.11
C LYS A 141 -6.80 -15.22 -6.43
N MET A 142 -7.40 -14.06 -6.22
CA MET A 142 -8.66 -13.88 -5.50
C MET A 142 -9.83 -13.54 -6.42
N VAL A 143 -9.56 -12.92 -7.57
CA VAL A 143 -10.59 -12.38 -8.46
C VAL A 143 -10.26 -12.66 -9.91
N ASP A 144 -11.28 -12.63 -10.78
CA ASP A 144 -11.14 -12.92 -12.21
C ASP A 144 -10.83 -11.65 -13.02
N ILE A 145 -11.39 -10.52 -12.59
CA ILE A 145 -11.26 -9.23 -13.24
C ILE A 145 -10.85 -8.19 -12.20
N VAL A 146 -9.96 -7.28 -12.57
CA VAL A 146 -9.51 -6.20 -11.68
C VAL A 146 -9.98 -4.86 -12.23
N ARG A 147 -10.77 -4.13 -11.45
CA ARG A 147 -10.95 -2.69 -11.64
C ARG A 147 -9.71 -1.97 -11.10
N LEU A 148 -9.15 -1.09 -11.91
CA LEU A 148 -8.13 -0.15 -11.46
C LEU A 148 -8.81 1.17 -11.12
N ASP A 149 -8.83 1.48 -9.83
CA ASP A 149 -9.31 2.78 -9.38
C ASP A 149 -8.37 3.90 -9.81
N HIS A 150 -8.93 5.08 -10.09
CA HIS A 150 -8.20 6.27 -10.54
C HIS A 150 -7.18 5.98 -11.67
N PHE A 151 -7.57 5.15 -12.64
CA PHE A 151 -6.72 4.68 -13.75
C PHE A 151 -5.95 5.79 -14.48
N ARG A 152 -6.52 7.00 -14.57
CA ARG A 152 -5.84 8.15 -15.19
C ARG A 152 -4.49 8.46 -14.55
N GLY A 153 -4.29 8.09 -13.28
CA GLY A 153 -3.04 8.22 -12.54
C GLY A 153 -1.83 7.52 -13.19
N PHE A 154 -2.06 6.53 -14.05
CA PHE A 154 -0.99 5.89 -14.84
C PHE A 154 -0.55 6.74 -16.04
N ALA A 155 -1.40 7.65 -16.53
CA ALA A 155 -1.07 8.59 -17.60
C ALA A 155 -0.54 9.92 -17.05
N GLY A 156 -1.09 10.37 -15.91
CA GLY A 156 -0.61 11.51 -15.14
C GLY A 156 -1.29 11.55 -13.78
N TYR A 157 -0.59 12.01 -12.75
CA TYR A 157 -1.09 12.07 -11.38
C TYR A 157 -0.88 13.48 -10.82
N TRP A 158 -1.73 13.88 -9.88
CA TRP A 158 -1.60 15.16 -9.22
C TRP A 158 -0.71 15.01 -7.98
N GLU A 159 0.41 15.72 -8.00
CA GLU A 159 1.46 15.73 -7.00
C GLU A 159 1.36 16.98 -6.13
N ILE A 160 1.08 16.81 -4.84
CA ILE A 160 0.92 17.91 -3.90
C ILE A 160 2.09 17.85 -2.91
N PRO A 161 2.88 18.93 -2.69
CA PRO A 161 3.91 18.94 -1.65
C PRO A 161 3.32 18.62 -0.29
N ALA A 162 3.96 17.71 0.45
CA ALA A 162 3.48 17.30 1.76
C ALA A 162 3.44 18.49 2.73
N GLY A 163 2.44 18.51 3.61
CA GLY A 163 2.21 19.60 4.57
C GLY A 163 1.24 20.68 4.08
N ASN A 164 0.87 20.70 2.80
CA ASN A 164 -0.22 21.55 2.33
C ASN A 164 -1.57 21.13 2.93
N PRO A 165 -2.45 22.09 3.29
CA PRO A 165 -3.77 21.78 3.86
C PRO A 165 -4.80 21.38 2.79
N THR A 166 -4.56 21.71 1.52
CA THR A 166 -5.46 21.46 0.38
C THR A 166 -4.68 20.95 -0.84
N ALA A 167 -5.39 20.58 -1.90
CA ALA A 167 -4.80 20.07 -3.14
C ALA A 167 -4.53 21.16 -4.20
N GLU A 168 -4.77 22.43 -3.88
CA GLU A 168 -4.63 23.55 -4.82
C GLU A 168 -3.18 23.76 -5.29
N PHE A 169 -2.23 23.48 -4.41
CA PHE A 169 -0.80 23.75 -4.62
C PHE A 169 -0.05 22.55 -5.20
N GLY A 170 -0.70 21.76 -6.05
CA GLY A 170 -0.08 20.62 -6.72
C GLY A 170 0.35 20.90 -8.16
N ALA A 171 0.97 19.88 -8.78
CA ALA A 171 1.34 19.84 -10.19
C ALA A 171 1.02 18.46 -10.79
N GLY A 172 0.84 18.35 -12.10
CA GLY A 172 0.52 17.06 -12.76
C GLY A 172 0.86 17.01 -14.22
#